data_AF-A0A847PJJ7-F1
#
_entry.id   AF-A0A847PJJ7-F1
#
_cell.length_a   1.000
_cell.length_b   1.000
_cell.length_c   1.000
_cell.angle_alpha   90.00
_cell.angle_beta   90.00
_cell.angle_gamma   90.00
#
_symmetry.space_group_name_H-M   'P 1'
#
loop_
_entity.id
_entity.type
_entity.pdbx_description
1 polymer ?
#
loop_
_entity_poly.entity_id
_entity_poly.type
_entity_poly.pdbx_seq_one_letter_code
_entity_poly.pdbx_strand_id
1 'polypeptide(L)' 'QKGPVTIFKLDGNAENYFLAEGEITDNLELPNMCRTQLQVLLKRPVGEFLKESIANHQIISKGYHSNLVEQFFYYLS' A
#
# COMPACT_ATOMS: atom_id res chain seq x y z
N GLN A 1 6.74 -10.43 9.40
CA GLN A 1 7.63 -11.26 8.54
C GLN A 1 7.98 -10.42 7.32
N LYS A 2 9.23 -10.51 6.87
CA LYS A 2 9.68 -9.88 5.64
C LYS A 2 9.01 -10.55 4.44
N GLY A 3 8.96 -9.86 3.31
CA GLY A 3 8.43 -10.42 2.07
C GLY A 3 7.47 -9.49 1.33
N PRO A 4 6.86 -10.01 0.26
CA PRO A 4 6.13 -9.19 -0.70
C PRO A 4 4.91 -8.54 -0.09
N VAL A 5 4.60 -7.34 -0.56
CA VAL A 5 3.44 -6.57 -0.12
C VAL A 5 2.87 -5.73 -1.26
N THR A 6 1.56 -5.54 -1.22
CA THR A 6 0.81 -4.62 -2.06
C THR A 6 0.21 -3.54 -1.17
N ILE A 7 0.49 -2.27 -1.47
CA ILE A 7 -0.07 -1.10 -0.81
C ILE A 7 -1.11 -0.46 -1.72
N PHE A 8 -2.27 -0.16 -1.16
CA PHE A 8 -3.40 0.40 -1.86
C PHE A 8 -4.03 1.55 -1.08
N LYS A 9 -4.42 2.63 -1.77
CA LYS A 9 -5.23 3.74 -1.24
C LYS A 9 -6.32 4.07 -2.24
N LEU A 10 -7.51 4.44 -1.77
CA LEU A 10 -8.68 4.77 -2.58
C LEU A 10 -9.31 6.04 -2.02
N ASP A 11 -9.84 6.92 -2.89
CA ASP A 11 -10.66 8.04 -2.45
C ASP A 11 -12.06 7.59 -2.00
N GLY A 12 -12.87 8.53 -1.49
CA GLY A 12 -14.21 8.21 -0.99
C GLY A 12 -15.20 7.74 -2.05
N ASN A 13 -14.93 8.02 -3.33
CA ASN A 13 -15.84 7.72 -4.44
C ASN A 13 -15.35 6.57 -5.33
N ALA A 14 -14.20 5.98 -4.99
CA ALA A 14 -13.52 4.93 -5.76
C ALA A 14 -13.10 5.33 -7.19
N GLU A 15 -12.94 6.62 -7.45
CA GLU A 15 -12.57 7.14 -8.78
C GLU A 15 -11.05 7.19 -8.97
N ASN A 16 -10.32 7.47 -7.89
CA ASN A 16 -8.86 7.54 -7.90
C ASN A 16 -8.28 6.61 -6.86
N TYR A 17 -7.21 5.91 -7.25
CA TYR A 17 -6.49 5.03 -6.34
C TYR A 17 -4.98 5.09 -6.57
N PHE A 18 -4.25 4.87 -5.48
CA PHE A 18 -2.82 4.60 -5.51
C PHE A 18 -2.63 3.10 -5.31
N LEU A 19 -1.78 2.49 -6.14
CA LEU A 19 -1.42 1.08 -6.06
C LEU A 19 0.09 0.90 -6.23
N ALA A 20 0.71 0.17 -5.31
CA ALA A 20 2.13 -0.14 -5.37
C ALA A 20 2.42 -1.53 -4.85
N GLU A 21 3.43 -2.17 -5.42
CA GLU A 21 4.07 -3.32 -4.78
C GLU A 21 5.38 -2.91 -4.10
N GLY A 22 5.78 -3.71 -3.13
CA GLY A 22 7.04 -3.55 -2.42
C GLY A 22 7.41 -4.79 -1.63
N GLU A 23 8.42 -4.63 -0.78
CA GLU A 23 8.90 -5.65 0.14
C GLU A 23 8.90 -5.09 1.56
N ILE A 24 8.32 -5.84 2.51
CA ILE A 24 8.54 -5.57 3.93
C ILE A 24 9.99 -5.92 4.23
N THR A 25 10.81 -4.92 4.49
CA THR A 25 12.22 -5.11 4.83
C THR A 25 12.42 -5.32 6.31
N ASP A 26 11.56 -4.76 7.16
CA ASP A 26 11.59 -4.99 8.61
C ASP A 26 10.19 -4.86 9.24
N ASN A 27 10.01 -5.60 10.34
CA ASN A 27 8.87 -5.50 11.24
C ASN A 27 9.41 -4.95 12.56
N LEU A 28 9.07 -3.69 12.86
CA LEU A 28 9.68 -2.95 13.96
C LEU A 28 8.85 -3.11 15.23
N GLU A 29 9.52 -3.03 16.37
CA GLU A 29 8.92 -2.97 17.70
C GLU A 29 9.54 -1.79 18.45
N LEU A 30 9.20 -0.56 18.06
CA LEU A 30 9.70 0.62 18.76
C LEU A 30 9.01 0.73 20.14
N PRO A 31 9.77 0.92 21.24
CA PRO A 31 9.24 0.81 22.61
C PRO A 31 8.01 1.69 22.92
N ASN A 32 7.87 2.81 22.21
CA ASN A 32 6.83 3.81 22.45
C ASN A 32 5.72 3.81 21.38
N MET A 33 5.66 2.78 20.53
CA MET A 33 4.71 2.69 19.43
C MET A 33 3.85 1.43 19.57
N CYS A 34 2.53 1.60 19.75
CA CYS A 34 1.58 0.52 20.04
C CYS A 34 0.84 -0.02 18.80
N ARG A 35 1.37 0.25 17.60
CA ARG A 35 0.72 -0.07 16.32
C ARG A 35 1.62 -0.93 15.44
N THR A 36 1.05 -1.50 14.38
CA THR A 36 1.79 -2.16 13.31
C THR A 36 2.84 -1.21 12.76
N GLN A 37 4.11 -1.60 12.84
CA GLN A 37 5.24 -0.81 12.36
C GLN A 37 6.00 -1.63 11.31
N LEU A 38 5.87 -1.21 10.06
CA LEU A 38 6.49 -1.89 8.93
C LEU A 38 7.44 -0.92 8.24
N GLN A 39 8.63 -1.40 7.92
CA GLN A 39 9.48 -0.76 6.93
C GLN A 39 9.26 -1.46 5.59
N VAL A 40 8.90 -0.68 4.58
CA VAL A 40 8.58 -1.20 3.24
C VAL A 40 9.43 -0.49 2.20
N LEU A 41 10.08 -1.27 1.34
CA LEU A 41 10.73 -0.76 0.14
C LEU A 41 9.76 -0.88 -1.04
N LEU A 42 9.29 0.25 -1.55
CA LEU A 42 8.38 0.29 -2.69
C LEU A 42 9.13 0.12 -4.01
N LYS A 43 8.51 -0.57 -4.98
CA LYS A 43 9.00 -0.67 -6.37
C LYS A 43 8.75 0.61 -7.20
N ARG A 44 8.10 1.62 -6.61
CA ARG A 44 7.83 2.94 -7.22
C ARG A 44 8.23 4.08 -6.27
N PRO A 45 8.47 5.31 -6.78
CA PRO A 45 8.87 6.44 -5.94
C PRO A 45 7.89 6.72 -4.79
N VAL A 46 8.39 6.76 -3.56
CA VAL A 46 7.58 7.02 -2.35
C VAL A 46 6.91 8.40 -2.38
N GLY A 47 7.47 9.35 -3.15
CA GLY A 47 6.90 10.67 -3.31
C GLY A 47 5.48 10.65 -3.87
N GLU A 48 5.15 9.70 -4.74
CA GLU A 48 3.80 9.55 -5.31
C GLU A 48 2.81 9.11 -4.22
N PHE A 49 3.21 8.16 -3.37
CA PHE A 49 2.41 7.70 -2.23
C PHE A 49 2.08 8.81 -1.22
N LEU A 50 3.00 9.77 -1.03
CA LEU A 50 2.86 10.88 -0.10
C LEU A 50 2.14 12.09 -0.71
N LYS A 51 2.43 12.42 -1.97
CA LYS A 51 1.91 13.60 -2.65
C LYS A 51 0.45 13.46 -3.07
N GLU A 52 0.02 12.25 -3.43
CA GLU A 52 -1.30 12.11 -4.01
C GLU A 52 -2.45 12.28 -3.01
N SER A 53 -2.19 12.33 -1.68
CA SER A 53 -3.16 12.62 -0.60
C SER A 53 -4.61 12.13 -0.82
N ILE A 54 -4.76 11.00 -1.52
CA ILE A 54 -6.04 10.50 -2.04
C ILE A 54 -6.98 10.19 -0.88
N ALA A 55 -6.41 9.62 0.19
CA ALA A 55 -7.03 9.39 1.47
C ALA A 55 -5.97 9.20 2.57
N ASN A 56 -6.39 9.31 3.82
CA ASN A 56 -5.56 9.02 5.00
C ASN A 56 -5.50 7.52 5.33
N HIS A 57 -6.43 6.71 4.80
CA HIS A 57 -6.43 5.26 4.97
C HIS A 57 -5.66 4.57 3.86
N GLN A 58 -4.93 3.52 4.23
CA GLN A 58 -4.21 2.65 3.31
C GLN A 58 -4.44 1.20 3.71
N ILE A 59 -4.51 0.33 2.70
CA ILE A 59 -4.56 -1.12 2.86
C ILE A 59 -3.19 -1.67 2.50
N ILE A 60 -2.69 -2.58 3.33
CA ILE A 60 -1.42 -3.27 3.15
C ILE A 60 -1.73 -4.77 3.14
N SER A 61 -1.56 -5.41 1.98
CA SER A 61 -1.81 -6.85 1.79
C SER A 61 -0.50 -7.58 1.53
N LYS A 62 -0.26 -8.71 2.18
CA LYS A 62 0.91 -9.56 1.90
C LYS A 62 0.77 -10.16 0.50
N GLY A 63 1.86 -10.21 -0.26
CA GLY A 63 1.90 -10.71 -1.63
C GLY A 63 1.92 -9.62 -2.69
N TYR A 64 2.18 -10.05 -3.92
CA TYR A 64 2.12 -9.22 -5.13
C TYR A 64 0.75 -9.39 -5.78
N HIS A 65 -0.10 -8.38 -5.62
CA HIS A 65 -1.51 -8.42 -5.97
C HIS A 65 -1.92 -7.23 -6.85
N SER A 66 -0.98 -6.44 -7.37
CA SER A 66 -1.35 -5.27 -8.18
C SER A 66 -2.22 -5.63 -9.37
N ASN A 67 -1.90 -6.71 -10.08
CA ASN A 67 -2.70 -7.17 -11.23
C ASN A 67 -4.15 -7.52 -10.82
N LEU A 68 -4.35 -8.15 -9.66
CA LEU A 68 -5.69 -8.48 -9.17
C LEU A 68 -6.50 -7.22 -8.85
N VAL A 69 -5.86 -6.21 -8.25
CA VAL A 69 -6.50 -4.93 -7.94
C VAL A 69 -6.85 -4.18 -9.22
N GLU A 70 -5.94 -4.14 -10.19
CA GLU A 70 -6.20 -3.54 -11.51
C GLU A 70 -7.36 -4.22 -12.23
N GLN A 71 -7.40 -5.56 -12.23
CA GLN A 71 -8.52 -6.32 -12.80
C GLN A 71 -9.84 -5.98 -12.11
N PHE A 72 -9.85 -5.87 -10.77
CA PHE A 72 -11.04 -5.49 -10.03
C PHE A 72 -11.59 -4.13 -10.48
N PHE A 73 -10.74 -3.11 -10.62
CA PHE A 73 -11.16 -1.79 -11.10
C PHE A 73 -11.58 -1.80 -12.57
N TYR A 74 -10.91 -2.58 -13.41
CA TYR A 74 -11.30 -2.77 -14.81
C TYR A 74 -12.70 -3.38 -14.95
N TYR A 75 -13.12 -4.27 -14.05
CA TYR A 75 -14.48 -4.85 -14.08
C TYR A 75 -15.55 -3.94 -13.46
N LEU A 76 -15.17 -2.93 -12.68
CA LEU A 76 -16.10 -1.98 -12.07
C LEU A 76 -16.44 -0.78 -12.98
N SER A 77 -15.59 -0.49 -13.96
CA SER A 77 -15.79 0.55 -14.98
C SER A 77 -16.68 0.09 -16.13
#